data_AF-A0A495ZEK4-F1
#
_entry.id   AF-A0A495ZEK4-F1
#
_cell.length_a   1.000
_cell.length_b   1.000
_cell.length_c   1.000
_cell.angle_alpha   90.00
_cell.angle_beta   90.00
_cell.angle_gamma   90.00
#
_symmetry.space_group_name_H-M   'P 1'
#
loop_
_entity.id
_entity.type
_entity.pdbx_description
1 polymer ?
#
loop_
_entity_poly.entity_id
_entity_poly.type
_entity_poly.pdbx_seq_one_letter_code
_entity_poly.pdbx_strand_id
1 'polypeptide(L)'
;MGKQKRNQLIAISFFIISFIFLYVEPGNISWLPDRIAQSSVLLKGISFVLLSIAAILASIAFDNKRRIAIISVIGLAIGLGFLYFPVPLILRGSTFHLLFASAISFGMTTTTIRLATAISIICTCIGIGFLYQPAFPSLSGTALYLLLPGITVFSIVYSQKAICERISIGLITLGLISLCQPFFILFYQTGFQLLLAGLTGFIVVAHR
;
A
#
# COMPACT_ATOMS: atom_id res chain seq x y z
N MET A 1 5.83 30.84 -9.86
CA MET A 1 5.84 29.88 -8.72
C MET A 1 6.95 28.86 -8.95
N GLY A 2 7.88 28.68 -8.02
CA GLY A 2 8.99 27.73 -8.20
C GLY A 2 8.50 26.29 -8.39
N LYS A 3 9.20 25.49 -9.22
CA LYS A 3 8.85 24.09 -9.55
C LYS A 3 8.56 23.25 -8.29
N GLN A 4 9.33 23.48 -7.22
CA GLN A 4 9.16 22.80 -5.93
C GLN A 4 7.85 23.18 -5.20
N LYS A 5 7.55 24.49 -5.07
CA LYS A 5 6.29 24.96 -4.47
C LYS A 5 5.06 24.44 -5.24
N ARG A 6 5.16 24.33 -6.56
CA ARG A 6 4.12 23.71 -7.40
C ARG A 6 3.90 22.24 -7.06
N ASN A 7 4.97 21.45 -6.96
CA ASN A 7 4.86 20.03 -6.66
C ASN A 7 4.33 19.78 -5.23
N GLN A 8 4.70 20.63 -4.26
CA GLN A 8 4.15 20.58 -2.90
C GLN A 8 2.64 20.85 -2.91
N LEU A 9 2.19 21.87 -3.65
CA LEU A 9 0.77 22.20 -3.76
C LEU A 9 -0.02 21.08 -4.44
N ILE A 10 0.51 20.48 -5.52
CA ILE A 10 -0.09 19.33 -6.18
C ILE A 10 -0.20 18.13 -5.22
N ALA A 11 0.86 17.83 -4.44
CA ALA A 11 0.84 16.75 -3.47
C ALA A 11 -0.27 16.96 -2.42
N ILE A 12 -0.40 18.17 -1.89
CA ILE A 12 -1.45 18.54 -0.92
C ILE A 12 -2.83 18.43 -1.57
N SER A 13 -3.02 18.94 -2.78
CA SER A 13 -4.29 18.85 -3.51
C SER A 13 -4.71 17.40 -3.74
N PHE A 14 -3.81 16.55 -4.23
CA PHE A 14 -4.10 15.12 -4.42
C PHE A 14 -4.38 14.40 -3.11
N PHE A 15 -3.65 14.74 -2.04
CA PHE A 15 -3.93 14.21 -0.70
C PHE A 15 -5.34 14.57 -0.25
N ILE A 16 -5.75 15.84 -0.33
CA ILE A 16 -7.09 16.29 0.07
C ILE A 16 -8.18 15.62 -0.77
N ILE A 17 -8.05 15.62 -2.11
CA ILE A 17 -9.03 14.99 -3.01
C ILE A 17 -9.14 13.50 -2.72
N SER A 18 -8.00 12.81 -2.49
CA SER A 18 -8.01 11.39 -2.17
C SER A 18 -8.76 11.10 -0.85
N PHE A 19 -8.59 11.93 0.17
CA PHE A 19 -9.31 11.80 1.44
C PHE A 19 -10.81 12.00 1.28
N ILE A 20 -11.22 12.99 0.47
CA ILE A 20 -12.62 13.20 0.13
C ILE A 20 -13.19 11.93 -0.52
N PHE A 21 -12.56 11.40 -1.57
CA PHE A 21 -13.05 10.18 -2.22
C PHE A 21 -13.00 8.91 -1.35
N LEU A 22 -12.14 8.88 -0.34
CA LEU A 22 -12.03 7.73 0.56
C LEU A 22 -13.17 7.66 1.58
N TYR A 23 -13.67 8.82 2.01
CA TYR A 23 -14.60 8.93 3.14
C TYR A 23 -15.99 9.46 2.77
N VAL A 24 -16.21 9.92 1.54
CA VAL A 24 -17.54 10.35 1.13
C VAL A 24 -18.43 9.16 0.80
N GLU A 25 -19.65 9.18 1.33
CA GLU A 25 -20.66 8.17 1.08
C GLU A 25 -21.43 8.41 -0.23
N PRO A 26 -21.73 7.34 -1.00
CA PRO A 26 -22.59 7.40 -2.19
C PRO A 26 -23.98 7.93 -1.83
N GLY A 27 -24.25 9.21 -2.11
CA GLY A 27 -25.52 9.87 -1.80
C GLY A 27 -25.38 11.31 -1.33
N ASN A 28 -24.20 11.71 -0.85
CA ASN A 28 -23.93 13.07 -0.36
C ASN A 28 -23.20 13.97 -1.39
N ILE A 29 -23.19 13.56 -2.66
CA ILE A 29 -22.33 14.12 -3.71
C ILE A 29 -23.20 14.63 -4.87
N SER A 30 -23.59 15.91 -4.85
CA SER A 30 -24.43 16.51 -5.92
C SER A 30 -23.65 16.90 -7.19
N TRP A 31 -22.33 17.05 -7.08
CA TRP A 31 -21.40 17.48 -8.12
C TRP A 31 -20.73 16.37 -8.97
N LEU A 32 -20.92 15.08 -8.67
CA LEU A 32 -20.42 13.99 -9.54
C LEU A 32 -21.58 13.36 -10.33
N PRO A 33 -21.32 12.85 -11.55
CA PRO A 33 -22.29 12.06 -12.29
C PRO A 33 -22.79 10.87 -11.45
N ASP A 34 -24.10 10.63 -11.43
CA ASP A 34 -24.75 9.62 -10.59
C ASP A 34 -24.12 8.23 -10.70
N ARG A 35 -23.70 7.82 -11.91
CA ARG A 35 -23.02 6.53 -12.13
C ARG A 35 -21.68 6.38 -11.41
N ILE A 36 -20.94 7.48 -11.25
CA ILE A 36 -19.63 7.48 -10.58
C ILE A 36 -19.82 7.64 -9.08
N ALA A 37 -20.74 8.52 -8.66
CA ALA A 37 -21.06 8.74 -7.25
C ALA A 37 -21.63 7.48 -6.58
N GLN A 38 -22.35 6.63 -7.33
CA GLN A 38 -22.93 5.38 -6.82
C GLN A 38 -21.91 4.25 -6.64
N SER A 39 -20.75 4.29 -7.31
CA SER A 39 -19.75 3.21 -7.22
C SER A 39 -18.67 3.50 -6.18
N SER A 40 -18.91 3.07 -4.95
CA SER A 40 -17.95 3.20 -3.83
C SER A 40 -16.61 2.54 -4.11
N VAL A 41 -16.59 1.45 -4.91
CA VAL A 41 -15.37 0.74 -5.32
C VAL A 41 -14.53 1.60 -6.25
N LEU A 42 -15.15 2.26 -7.24
CA LEU A 42 -14.45 3.11 -8.20
C LEU A 42 -13.81 4.32 -7.51
N LEU A 43 -14.55 5.00 -6.63
CA LEU A 43 -14.04 6.15 -5.86
C LEU A 43 -12.86 5.76 -4.97
N LYS A 44 -12.93 4.61 -4.30
CA LYS A 44 -11.80 4.05 -3.54
C LYS A 44 -10.61 3.71 -4.44
N GLY A 45 -10.84 3.19 -5.64
CA GLY A 45 -9.78 2.95 -6.63
C GLY A 45 -9.08 4.24 -7.05
N ILE A 46 -9.84 5.30 -7.35
CA ILE A 46 -9.28 6.62 -7.71
C ILE A 46 -8.52 7.21 -6.51
N SER A 47 -9.09 7.13 -5.31
CA SER A 47 -8.45 7.58 -4.08
C SER A 47 -7.09 6.90 -3.86
N PHE A 48 -7.00 5.59 -4.10
CA PHE A 48 -5.76 4.83 -3.97
C PHE A 48 -4.65 5.36 -4.88
N VAL A 49 -4.97 5.61 -6.15
CA VAL A 49 -4.01 6.14 -7.13
C VAL A 49 -3.56 7.55 -6.73
N LEU A 50 -4.52 8.43 -6.40
CA LEU A 50 -4.21 9.80 -5.99
C LEU A 50 -3.36 9.86 -4.73
N LEU A 51 -3.68 9.04 -3.72
CA LEU A 51 -2.94 8.98 -2.46
C LEU A 51 -1.52 8.44 -2.67
N SER A 52 -1.33 7.48 -3.59
CA SER A 52 0.00 6.97 -3.95
C SER A 52 0.84 8.04 -4.65
N ILE A 53 0.26 8.79 -5.60
CA ILE A 53 0.95 9.90 -6.26
C ILE A 53 1.27 11.01 -5.25
N ALA A 54 0.34 11.33 -4.35
CA ALA A 54 0.56 12.31 -3.29
C ALA A 54 1.71 11.88 -2.37
N ALA A 55 1.79 10.60 -1.98
CA ALA A 55 2.86 10.05 -1.16
C ALA A 55 4.24 10.18 -1.83
N ILE A 56 4.33 9.84 -3.12
CA ILE A 56 5.57 9.97 -3.91
C ILE A 56 5.97 11.45 -4.04
N LEU A 57 5.04 12.31 -4.47
CA LEU A 57 5.30 13.73 -4.65
C LEU A 57 5.68 14.41 -3.34
N ALA A 58 5.02 14.09 -2.22
CA ALA A 58 5.35 14.64 -0.92
C ALA A 58 6.78 14.23 -0.50
N SER A 59 7.13 12.96 -0.73
CA SER A 59 8.44 12.41 -0.41
C SER A 59 9.56 13.01 -1.25
N ILE A 60 9.26 13.55 -2.43
CA ILE A 60 10.24 14.24 -3.30
C ILE A 60 10.25 15.75 -3.03
N ALA A 61 9.09 16.40 -2.98
CA ALA A 61 8.95 17.85 -3.04
C ALA A 61 9.18 18.59 -1.70
N PHE A 62 8.94 17.94 -0.56
CA PHE A 62 9.19 18.55 0.75
C PHE A 62 10.65 18.32 1.19
N ASP A 63 11.34 19.37 1.62
CA ASP A 63 12.75 19.28 2.05
C ASP A 63 12.90 18.55 3.38
N ASN A 64 11.95 18.76 4.31
CA ASN A 64 11.97 18.13 5.62
C ASN A 64 11.51 16.66 5.56
N LYS A 65 12.38 15.78 5.06
CA LYS A 65 12.12 14.33 4.94
C LYS A 65 11.80 13.69 6.29
N ARG A 66 12.44 14.15 7.38
CA ARG A 66 12.19 13.63 8.74
C ARG A 66 10.74 13.84 9.15
N ARG A 67 10.15 15.00 8.86
CA ARG A 67 8.73 15.27 9.16
C ARG A 67 7.81 14.34 8.37
N ILE A 68 8.10 14.14 7.09
CA ILE A 68 7.33 13.21 6.25
C ILE A 68 7.43 11.78 6.82
N ALA A 69 8.62 11.31 7.14
CA ALA A 69 8.83 9.99 7.75
C ALA A 69 8.03 9.79 9.04
N ILE A 70 8.00 10.80 9.93
CA ILE A 70 7.21 10.75 11.18
C ILE A 70 5.71 10.64 10.86
N ILE A 71 5.20 11.47 9.93
CA ILE A 71 3.78 11.41 9.52
C ILE A 71 3.45 10.04 8.91
N SER A 72 4.35 9.48 8.10
CA SER A 72 4.17 8.15 7.51
C SER A 72 4.19 7.03 8.56
N VAL A 73 5.04 7.11 9.59
CA VAL A 73 5.02 6.15 10.71
C VAL A 73 3.69 6.22 11.47
N ILE A 74 3.19 7.43 11.73
CA ILE A 74 1.86 7.63 12.34
C ILE A 74 0.78 7.02 11.44
N GLY A 75 0.82 7.26 10.13
CA GLY A 75 -0.10 6.67 9.16
C GLY A 75 -0.06 5.14 9.14
N LEU A 76 1.13 4.55 9.19
CA LEU A 76 1.32 3.09 9.30
C LEU A 76 0.72 2.54 10.60
N ALA A 77 0.98 3.21 11.73
CA ALA A 77 0.44 2.82 13.03
C ALA A 77 -1.10 2.90 13.08
N ILE A 78 -1.68 3.99 12.55
CA ILE A 78 -3.13 4.16 12.44
C ILE A 78 -3.73 3.08 11.52
N GLY A 79 -3.10 2.80 10.38
CA GLY A 79 -3.54 1.77 9.45
C GLY A 79 -3.54 0.37 10.08
N LEU A 80 -2.46 0.02 10.79
CA LEU A 80 -2.41 -1.24 11.55
C LEU A 80 -3.47 -1.26 12.65
N GLY A 81 -3.71 -0.12 13.30
CA GLY A 81 -4.77 0.05 14.27
C GLY A 81 -6.15 -0.22 13.67
N PHE A 82 -6.47 0.33 12.51
CA PHE A 82 -7.74 0.09 11.82
C PHE A 82 -7.93 -1.37 11.37
N LEU A 83 -6.82 -2.08 11.12
CA LEU A 83 -6.86 -3.49 10.74
C LEU A 83 -7.32 -4.39 11.90
N TYR A 84 -6.76 -4.16 13.10
CA TYR A 84 -6.88 -5.07 14.25
C TYR A 84 -7.80 -4.58 15.38
N PHE A 85 -8.04 -3.28 15.52
CA PHE A 85 -8.97 -2.75 16.52
C PHE A 85 -10.40 -2.66 15.98
N PRO A 86 -11.42 -2.74 16.87
CA PRO A 86 -12.81 -2.51 16.48
C PRO A 86 -13.02 -1.03 16.13
N VAL A 87 -13.00 -0.71 14.84
CA VAL A 87 -13.26 0.62 14.29
C VAL A 87 -14.46 0.59 13.34
N PRO A 88 -15.13 1.74 13.09
CA PRO A 88 -16.20 1.85 12.10
C PRO A 88 -15.79 1.30 10.72
N LEU A 89 -16.74 0.68 10.01
CA LEU A 89 -16.50 0.00 8.72
C LEU A 89 -15.87 0.93 7.67
N ILE A 90 -16.23 2.21 7.70
CA ILE A 90 -15.69 3.25 6.81
C ILE A 90 -14.17 3.39 7.01
N LEU A 91 -13.70 3.48 8.26
CA LEU A 91 -12.27 3.55 8.60
C LEU A 91 -11.57 2.23 8.30
N ARG A 92 -12.22 1.10 8.56
CA ARG A 92 -11.65 -0.20 8.20
C ARG A 92 -11.45 -0.33 6.69
N GLY A 93 -12.37 0.22 5.89
CA GLY A 93 -12.33 0.25 4.44
C GLY A 93 -11.24 1.16 3.84
N SER A 94 -10.60 2.04 4.62
CA SER A 94 -9.48 2.89 4.20
C SER A 94 -8.10 2.35 4.61
N THR A 95 -8.08 1.26 5.38
CA THR A 95 -6.86 0.66 5.95
C THR A 95 -5.79 0.37 4.90
N PHE A 96 -6.18 -0.24 3.78
CA PHE A 96 -5.24 -0.61 2.71
C PHE A 96 -4.58 0.63 2.10
N HIS A 97 -5.36 1.66 1.76
CA HIS A 97 -4.90 2.91 1.19
C HIS A 97 -3.90 3.61 2.11
N LEU A 98 -4.24 3.70 3.39
CA LEU A 98 -3.42 4.36 4.40
C LEU A 98 -2.10 3.62 4.60
N LEU A 99 -2.15 2.30 4.75
CA LEU A 99 -0.94 1.47 4.93
C LEU A 99 -0.02 1.57 3.72
N PHE A 100 -0.55 1.44 2.50
CA PHE A 100 0.25 1.43 1.28
C PHE A 100 0.87 2.79 0.98
N ALA A 101 0.09 3.87 1.04
CA ALA A 101 0.61 5.22 0.78
C ALA A 101 1.63 5.65 1.85
N SER A 102 1.36 5.32 3.12
CA SER A 102 2.30 5.60 4.20
C SER A 102 3.58 4.77 4.07
N ALA A 103 3.50 3.53 3.60
CA ALA A 103 4.67 2.68 3.33
C ALA A 103 5.56 3.26 2.23
N ILE A 104 4.98 3.72 1.12
CA ILE A 104 5.74 4.39 0.05
C ILE A 104 6.47 5.61 0.63
N SER A 105 5.73 6.48 1.31
CA SER A 105 6.30 7.73 1.81
C SER A 105 7.34 7.49 2.90
N PHE A 106 7.12 6.52 3.79
CA PHE A 106 8.10 6.10 4.78
C PHE A 106 9.37 5.53 4.14
N GLY A 107 9.22 4.60 3.19
CA GLY A 107 10.35 3.98 2.50
C GLY A 107 11.24 5.02 1.82
N MET A 108 10.65 6.02 1.17
CA MET A 108 11.39 7.06 0.44
C MET A 108 12.05 8.10 1.36
N THR A 109 11.61 8.23 2.62
CA THR A 109 12.05 9.34 3.51
C THR A 109 12.77 8.88 4.77
N THR A 110 12.72 7.59 5.09
CA THR A 110 13.35 7.05 6.30
C THR A 110 14.88 7.08 6.23
N THR A 111 15.51 7.49 7.32
CA THR A 111 16.97 7.45 7.49
C THR A 111 17.43 6.18 8.22
N THR A 112 16.52 5.47 8.88
CA THR A 112 16.80 4.26 9.67
C THR A 112 16.67 3.00 8.81
N ILE A 113 17.49 2.90 7.76
CA ILE A 113 17.38 1.87 6.70
C ILE A 113 17.41 0.44 7.26
N ARG A 114 18.33 0.14 8.19
CA ARG A 114 18.47 -1.22 8.77
C ARG A 114 17.20 -1.65 9.52
N LEU A 115 16.66 -0.77 10.34
CA LEU A 115 15.43 -1.04 11.09
C LEU A 115 14.23 -1.17 10.15
N ALA A 116 14.11 -0.27 9.18
CA ALA A 116 13.04 -0.32 8.19
C ALA A 116 13.09 -1.62 7.36
N THR A 117 14.29 -2.10 7.02
CA THR A 117 14.51 -3.39 6.34
C THR A 117 14.09 -4.56 7.21
N ALA A 118 14.51 -4.59 8.48
CA ALA A 118 14.16 -5.68 9.40
C ALA A 118 12.64 -5.77 9.60
N ILE A 119 11.99 -4.63 9.86
CA ILE A 119 10.54 -4.56 10.03
C ILE A 119 9.82 -4.97 8.74
N SER A 120 10.28 -4.52 7.57
CA SER A 120 9.62 -4.86 6.31
C SER A 120 9.75 -6.35 5.95
N ILE A 121 10.89 -6.98 6.26
CA ILE A 121 11.05 -8.44 6.15
C ILE A 121 10.07 -9.14 7.09
N ILE A 122 10.02 -8.74 8.36
CA ILE A 122 9.10 -9.34 9.35
C ILE A 122 7.64 -9.22 8.88
N CYS A 123 7.20 -8.04 8.44
CA CYS A 123 5.85 -7.83 7.91
C CYS A 123 5.57 -8.71 6.68
N THR A 124 6.55 -8.83 5.77
CA THR A 124 6.41 -9.67 4.57
C THR A 124 6.31 -11.15 4.95
N CYS A 125 7.16 -11.64 5.85
CA CYS A 125 7.12 -13.02 6.34
C CYS A 125 5.80 -13.33 7.07
N ILE A 126 5.32 -12.42 7.92
CA ILE A 126 4.01 -12.57 8.59
C ILE A 126 2.88 -12.59 7.55
N GLY A 127 2.92 -11.69 6.56
CA GLY A 127 1.95 -11.67 5.46
C GLY A 127 1.92 -12.98 4.67
N ILE A 128 3.08 -13.54 4.34
CA ILE A 128 3.18 -14.87 3.70
C ILE A 128 2.64 -15.96 4.64
N GLY A 129 2.98 -15.92 5.93
CA GLY A 129 2.42 -16.86 6.91
C GLY A 129 0.90 -16.81 6.97
N PHE A 130 0.30 -15.61 6.93
CA PHE A 130 -1.15 -15.42 6.94
C PHE A 130 -1.82 -15.95 5.66
N LEU A 131 -1.15 -15.88 4.50
CA LEU A 131 -1.65 -16.45 3.25
C LEU A 131 -1.85 -17.96 3.31
N TYR A 132 -0.97 -18.66 4.02
CA TYR A 132 -0.94 -20.12 4.09
C TYR A 132 -1.46 -20.67 5.42
N GLN A 133 -2.25 -19.89 6.18
CA GLN A 133 -2.79 -20.34 7.45
C GLN A 133 -4.21 -20.91 7.29
N PRO A 134 -4.38 -22.25 7.17
CA PRO A 134 -5.70 -22.86 6.95
C PRO A 134 -6.61 -22.77 8.18
N ALA A 135 -6.03 -22.68 9.38
CA ALA A 135 -6.78 -22.71 10.65
C ALA A 135 -7.55 -21.40 10.94
N PHE A 136 -7.16 -20.28 10.34
CA PHE A 136 -7.76 -18.97 10.59
C PHE A 136 -7.98 -18.21 9.26
N PRO A 137 -9.08 -18.50 8.54
CA PRO A 137 -9.36 -17.87 7.25
C PRO A 137 -9.48 -16.34 7.31
N SER A 138 -9.80 -15.78 8.48
CA SER A 138 -9.80 -14.33 8.70
C SER A 138 -8.42 -13.69 8.52
N LEU A 139 -7.33 -14.43 8.78
CA LEU A 139 -5.96 -13.93 8.62
C LEU A 139 -5.56 -13.83 7.14
N SER A 140 -6.00 -14.75 6.28
CA SER A 140 -5.68 -14.72 4.84
C SER A 140 -6.26 -13.48 4.15
N GLY A 141 -7.41 -12.99 4.63
CA GLY A 141 -8.00 -11.72 4.18
C GLY A 141 -7.18 -10.48 4.59
N THR A 142 -6.34 -10.59 5.63
CA THR A 142 -5.48 -9.49 6.11
C THR A 142 -4.06 -9.54 5.57
N ALA A 143 -3.66 -10.65 4.95
CA ALA A 143 -2.29 -10.87 4.51
C ALA A 143 -1.76 -9.77 3.57
N LEU A 144 -2.56 -9.35 2.59
CA LEU A 144 -2.17 -8.30 1.63
C LEU A 144 -1.85 -6.96 2.31
N TYR A 145 -2.53 -6.66 3.43
CA TYR A 145 -2.32 -5.42 4.21
C TYR A 145 -0.95 -5.37 4.89
N LEU A 146 -0.28 -6.51 5.06
CA LEU A 146 1.09 -6.59 5.57
C LEU A 146 2.11 -6.83 4.45
N LEU A 147 1.76 -7.74 3.53
CA LEU A 147 2.61 -8.17 2.43
C LEU A 147 2.98 -7.00 1.50
N LEU A 148 1.99 -6.21 1.08
CA LEU A 148 2.19 -5.17 0.09
C LEU A 148 2.97 -3.96 0.64
N PRO A 149 2.63 -3.41 1.83
CA PRO A 149 3.48 -2.42 2.49
C PRO A 149 4.89 -2.94 2.79
N GLY A 150 5.00 -4.18 3.28
CA GLY A 150 6.27 -4.82 3.60
C GLY A 150 7.20 -4.91 2.40
N ILE A 151 6.74 -5.53 1.30
CA ILE A 151 7.56 -5.67 0.10
C ILE A 151 7.93 -4.32 -0.52
N THR A 152 7.02 -3.33 -0.44
CA THR A 152 7.26 -1.98 -0.96
C THR A 152 8.37 -1.29 -0.18
N VAL A 153 8.27 -1.24 1.16
CA VAL A 153 9.32 -0.63 2.00
C VAL A 153 10.63 -1.35 1.79
N PHE A 154 10.64 -2.69 1.84
CA PHE A 154 11.84 -3.50 1.60
C PHE A 154 12.51 -3.14 0.27
N SER A 155 11.74 -3.07 -0.80
CA SER A 155 12.22 -2.77 -2.16
C SER A 155 12.80 -1.37 -2.29
N ILE A 156 12.28 -0.39 -1.55
CA ILE A 156 12.81 0.99 -1.55
C ILE A 156 14.12 1.08 -0.74
N VAL A 157 14.12 0.52 0.48
CA VAL A 157 15.20 0.79 1.45
C VAL A 157 16.39 -0.16 1.32
N TYR A 158 16.17 -1.42 0.93
CA TYR A 158 17.24 -2.43 0.91
C TYR A 158 18.24 -2.15 -0.21
N SER A 159 19.55 -2.21 0.06
CA SER A 159 20.58 -1.75 -0.88
C SER A 159 20.81 -2.67 -2.08
N GLN A 160 20.58 -3.98 -1.96
CA GLN A 160 20.94 -4.93 -3.01
C GLN A 160 19.81 -5.16 -4.01
N LYS A 161 19.82 -4.37 -5.10
CA LYS A 161 18.81 -4.41 -6.18
C LYS A 161 18.53 -5.82 -6.71
N ALA A 162 19.59 -6.58 -7.02
CA ALA A 162 19.49 -7.93 -7.55
C ALA A 162 18.77 -8.91 -6.61
N ILE A 163 18.92 -8.75 -5.28
CA ILE A 163 18.18 -9.59 -4.32
C ILE A 163 16.70 -9.21 -4.34
N CYS A 164 16.36 -7.92 -4.33
CA CYS A 164 14.98 -7.48 -4.40
C CYS A 164 14.30 -7.99 -5.68
N GLU A 165 14.96 -7.88 -6.83
CA GLU A 165 14.44 -8.40 -8.11
C GLU A 165 14.19 -9.91 -8.04
N ARG A 166 15.14 -10.69 -7.51
CA ARG A 166 14.98 -12.15 -7.35
C ARG A 166 13.82 -12.50 -6.44
N ILE A 167 13.64 -11.79 -5.32
CA ILE A 167 12.51 -11.99 -4.40
C ILE A 167 11.19 -11.66 -5.13
N SER A 168 11.13 -10.53 -5.84
CA SER A 168 9.94 -10.13 -6.59
C SER A 168 9.58 -11.12 -7.69
N ILE A 169 10.56 -11.61 -8.46
CA ILE A 169 10.37 -12.65 -9.47
C ILE A 169 9.90 -13.94 -8.80
N GLY A 170 10.49 -14.34 -7.67
CA GLY A 170 10.05 -15.50 -6.90
C GLY A 170 8.58 -15.40 -6.47
N LEU A 171 8.15 -14.25 -5.96
CA LEU A 171 6.75 -13.99 -5.60
C LEU A 171 5.83 -14.03 -6.83
N ILE A 172 6.25 -13.49 -7.97
CA ILE A 172 5.50 -13.57 -9.23
C ILE A 172 5.34 -15.02 -9.67
N THR A 173 6.44 -15.78 -9.72
CA THR A 173 6.43 -17.18 -10.13
C THR A 173 5.55 -18.03 -9.20
N LEU A 174 5.67 -17.85 -7.88
CA LEU A 174 4.81 -18.54 -6.91
C LEU A 174 3.34 -18.14 -7.07
N GLY A 175 3.07 -16.86 -7.32
CA GLY A 175 1.72 -16.35 -7.61
C GLY A 175 1.12 -17.01 -8.85
N LEU A 176 1.86 -17.07 -9.96
CA LEU A 176 1.44 -17.73 -11.19
C LEU A 176 1.21 -19.24 -11.00
N ILE A 177 2.12 -19.93 -10.32
CA ILE A 177 1.96 -21.37 -10.02
C ILE A 177 0.68 -21.61 -9.22
N SER A 178 0.42 -20.77 -8.22
CA SER A 178 -0.78 -20.84 -7.37
C SER A 178 -2.06 -20.56 -8.17
N LEU A 179 -2.06 -19.58 -9.08
CA LEU A 179 -3.20 -19.28 -9.95
C LEU A 179 -3.52 -20.41 -10.94
N CYS A 180 -2.51 -21.15 -11.38
CA CYS A 180 -2.66 -22.28 -12.31
C CYS A 180 -3.09 -23.59 -11.65
N GLN A 181 -3.27 -23.65 -10.32
CA GLN A 181 -3.75 -24.86 -9.64
C GLN A 181 -5.27 -25.03 -9.88
N PRO A 182 -5.73 -26.11 -10.55
CA PRO A 182 -7.11 -26.19 -11.06
C PRO A 182 -8.20 -26.39 -9.99
N PHE A 183 -7.83 -26.68 -8.73
CA PHE A 183 -8.76 -27.36 -7.81
C PHE A 183 -9.06 -26.62 -6.49
N PHE A 184 -8.48 -25.45 -6.21
CA PHE A 184 -8.78 -24.73 -4.97
C PHE A 184 -8.86 -23.21 -5.15
N ILE A 185 -10.05 -22.65 -4.89
CA ILE A 185 -10.30 -21.19 -4.83
C ILE A 185 -9.35 -20.47 -3.86
N LEU A 186 -8.87 -21.17 -2.84
CA LEU A 186 -7.88 -20.67 -1.88
C LEU A 186 -6.55 -20.31 -2.57
N PHE A 187 -6.08 -21.15 -3.52
CA PHE A 187 -4.87 -20.89 -4.28
C PHE A 187 -5.04 -19.71 -5.26
N TYR A 188 -6.28 -19.41 -5.67
CA TYR A 188 -6.54 -18.25 -6.50
C TYR A 188 -6.34 -16.93 -5.75
N GLN A 189 -6.93 -16.81 -4.55
CA GLN A 189 -6.76 -15.61 -3.70
C GLN A 189 -5.30 -15.45 -3.26
N THR A 190 -4.65 -16.52 -2.83
CA THR A 190 -3.23 -16.50 -2.44
C THR A 190 -2.34 -16.16 -3.63
N GLY A 191 -2.59 -16.75 -4.79
CA GLY A 191 -1.84 -16.50 -6.01
C GLY A 191 -1.95 -15.05 -6.47
N PHE A 192 -3.15 -14.46 -6.41
CA PHE A 192 -3.35 -13.05 -6.74
C PHE A 192 -2.59 -12.11 -5.80
N GLN A 193 -2.64 -12.36 -4.48
CA GLN A 193 -1.94 -11.51 -3.50
C GLN A 193 -0.41 -11.59 -3.64
N LEU A 194 0.13 -12.79 -3.89
CA LEU A 194 1.57 -12.98 -4.16
C LEU A 194 1.99 -12.29 -5.46
N LEU A 195 1.19 -12.44 -6.52
CA LEU A 195 1.46 -11.81 -7.82
C LEU A 195 1.46 -10.28 -7.68
N LEU A 196 0.47 -9.72 -7.00
CA LEU A 196 0.35 -8.28 -6.77
C LEU A 196 1.54 -7.73 -5.96
N ALA A 197 1.96 -8.43 -4.90
CA ALA A 197 3.12 -8.06 -4.12
C ALA A 197 4.44 -8.18 -4.90
N GLY A 198 4.61 -9.27 -5.64
CA GLY A 198 5.78 -9.51 -6.48
C GLY A 198 5.92 -8.44 -7.57
N LEU A 199 4.85 -8.15 -8.30
CA LEU A 199 4.82 -7.10 -9.33
C LEU A 199 5.09 -5.71 -8.75
N THR A 200 4.47 -5.38 -7.62
CA THR A 200 4.68 -4.08 -6.97
C THR A 200 6.13 -3.92 -6.53
N GLY A 201 6.71 -4.94 -5.89
CA GLY A 201 8.13 -4.96 -5.55
C GLY A 201 9.01 -4.79 -6.79
N PHE A 202 8.74 -5.54 -7.86
CA PHE A 202 9.51 -5.47 -9.09
C PHE A 202 9.50 -4.07 -9.71
N ILE A 203 8.32 -3.44 -9.82
CA ILE A 203 8.15 -2.08 -10.35
C ILE A 203 8.94 -1.08 -9.51
N VAL A 204 8.82 -1.17 -8.18
CA VAL A 204 9.54 -0.27 -7.26
C VAL A 204 11.05 -0.42 -7.43
N VAL A 205 11.56 -1.64 -7.53
CA VAL A 205 12.99 -1.90 -7.72
C VAL A 205 13.48 -1.40 -9.08
N ALA A 206 12.69 -1.60 -10.15
CA ALA A 206 13.02 -1.16 -11.50
C ALA A 206 13.17 0.37 -11.58
N HIS A 207 12.33 1.12 -10.85
CA HIS A 207 12.31 2.57 -10.83
C HIS A 207 13.14 3.23 -9.71
N ARG A 208 13.87 2.42 -8.92
CA ARG A 208 14.90 2.89 -7.99
C ARG A 208 16.23 3.08 -8.71
#